data_AF-A0A151M1Y1-F1
#
_entry.id   AF-A0A151M1Y1-F1
#
_cell.length_a   1.000
_cell.length_b   1.000
_cell.length_c   1.000
_cell.angle_alpha   90.00
_cell.angle_beta   90.00
_cell.angle_gamma   90.00
#
_symmetry.space_group_name_H-M   'P 1'
#
loop_
_entity.id
_entity.type
_entity.pdbx_description
1 polymer ?
#
loop_
_entity_poly.entity_id
_entity_poly.type
_entity_poly.pdbx_seq_one_letter_code
_entity_poly.pdbx_strand_id
1 'polypeptide(L)'
;MVRWPRPASPPVLKLEVFYNSEYSMPSTHAMSGTAIPLALVLLSYGRWQYPLIYGLIFAVCWCSLVCFSRIYMGMHSILDVIVGVLYAILILVVFHPAVDLIDNFNLTYKYAPLIIISLHLALGIFSFTLDTWSTSRGDTAQILGCGAGIACGSHVNYMLGLTVDPSPDALPLAFSPFTVTLFGKAILRLLIGVVCLLLTKIAMKKVTIPLACKLFCIPCDNIRQARQRMEVELPYRYITYGMVGFSLMFFVPCLFLLIGLS
;
A
#
# COMPACT_ATOMS: atom_id res chain seq x y z
N MET A 1 -3.71 -14.29 17.21
CA MET A 1 -3.61 -15.75 17.43
C MET A 1 -2.26 -16.21 17.96
N VAL A 2 -1.12 -15.51 17.79
CA VAL A 2 0.10 -15.78 18.58
C VAL A 2 0.67 -14.45 19.07
N ARG A 3 0.57 -14.16 20.37
CA ARG A 3 0.99 -12.89 20.98
C ARG A 3 2.50 -12.90 21.26
N TRP A 4 3.31 -13.21 20.25
CA TRP A 4 4.75 -13.43 20.42
C TRP A 4 5.50 -12.12 20.69
N PRO A 5 6.30 -12.02 21.76
CA PRO A 5 7.04 -10.81 22.07
C PRO A 5 8.22 -10.60 21.11
N ARG A 6 8.65 -9.35 20.95
CA ARG A 6 9.86 -8.97 20.20
C ARG A 6 11.11 -9.62 20.81
N PRO A 7 12.19 -9.87 20.03
CA PRO A 7 13.44 -10.43 20.55
C PRO A 7 13.94 -9.68 21.80
N ALA A 8 14.52 -10.41 22.75
CA ALA A 8 15.10 -9.81 23.95
C ALA A 8 16.35 -8.99 23.61
N SER A 9 16.56 -7.89 24.32
CA SER A 9 17.77 -7.07 24.26
C SER A 9 18.29 -6.92 25.69
N PRO A 10 19.53 -7.37 26.01
CA PRO A 10 20.53 -8.02 25.15
C PRO A 10 20.14 -9.45 24.68
N PRO A 11 20.75 -10.03 23.60
CA PRO A 11 22.03 -9.69 22.95
C PRO A 11 21.98 -8.81 21.68
N VAL A 12 20.81 -8.50 21.12
CA VAL A 12 20.69 -7.63 19.92
C VAL A 12 20.17 -6.25 20.34
N LEU A 13 20.94 -5.20 20.04
CA LEU A 13 20.54 -3.82 20.32
C LEU A 13 19.35 -3.43 19.43
N LYS A 14 18.24 -3.01 20.04
CA LYS A 14 17.05 -2.56 19.31
C LYS A 14 17.22 -1.13 18.83
N LEU A 15 17.21 -0.93 17.52
CA LEU A 15 17.32 0.41 16.92
C LEU A 15 15.97 1.14 16.84
N GLU A 16 14.84 0.42 16.74
CA GLU A 16 13.49 1.00 16.64
C GLU A 16 12.68 0.82 17.94
N VAL A 17 13.01 1.59 18.98
CA VAL A 17 12.42 1.42 20.33
C VAL A 17 10.89 1.66 20.36
N PHE A 18 10.36 2.46 19.44
CA PHE A 18 8.95 2.84 19.36
C PHE A 18 7.99 1.66 19.11
N TYR A 19 8.45 0.57 18.48
CA TYR A 19 7.62 -0.59 18.13
C TYR A 19 7.73 -1.75 19.14
N ASN A 20 8.35 -1.54 20.30
CA ASN A 20 8.56 -2.58 21.31
C ASN A 20 7.27 -3.16 21.90
N SER A 21 6.18 -2.40 21.89
CA SER A 21 4.87 -2.83 22.38
C SER A 21 4.08 -3.66 21.35
N GLU A 22 4.58 -3.80 20.12
CA GLU A 22 3.92 -4.59 19.08
C GLU A 22 4.40 -6.04 19.05
N TYR A 23 3.51 -6.95 18.68
CA TYR A 23 3.85 -8.35 18.50
C TYR A 23 4.88 -8.56 17.38
N SER A 24 5.75 -9.56 17.54
CA SER A 24 6.84 -9.84 16.62
C SER A 24 6.45 -10.72 15.44
N MET A 25 5.51 -11.64 15.65
CA MET A 25 5.16 -12.69 14.69
C MET A 25 3.73 -12.50 14.15
N PRO A 26 3.50 -12.67 12.83
CA PRO A 26 4.51 -12.75 11.77
C PRO A 26 5.17 -11.40 11.49
N SER A 27 6.37 -11.42 10.89
CA SER A 27 7.02 -10.19 10.43
C SER A 27 6.26 -9.57 9.25
N THR A 28 5.55 -8.46 9.49
CA THR A 28 4.79 -7.73 8.46
C THR A 28 5.68 -7.18 7.35
N HIS A 29 6.93 -6.81 7.68
CA HIS A 29 7.92 -6.38 6.70
C HIS A 29 8.42 -7.54 5.85
N ALA A 30 8.65 -8.73 6.45
CA ALA A 30 8.99 -9.92 5.66
C ALA A 30 7.81 -10.33 4.77
N MET A 31 6.58 -10.21 5.27
CA MET A 31 5.37 -10.48 4.48
C MET A 31 5.29 -9.58 3.24
N SER A 32 5.33 -8.25 3.42
CA SER A 32 5.25 -7.31 2.29
C SER A 32 6.47 -7.38 1.38
N GLY A 33 7.67 -7.55 1.95
CA GLY A 33 8.93 -7.76 1.23
C GLY A 33 9.00 -9.05 0.42
N THR A 34 8.12 -10.02 0.71
CA THR A 34 7.93 -11.26 -0.09
C THR A 34 6.80 -11.08 -1.10
N ALA A 35 5.63 -10.63 -0.63
CA ALA A 35 4.42 -10.57 -1.43
C ALA A 35 4.52 -9.61 -2.62
N ILE A 36 5.08 -8.41 -2.42
CA ILE A 36 5.18 -7.39 -3.46
C ILE A 36 6.06 -7.86 -4.63
N PRO A 37 7.33 -8.25 -4.44
CA PRO A 37 8.16 -8.65 -5.57
C PRO A 37 7.68 -9.94 -6.25
N LEU A 38 7.14 -10.92 -5.49
CA LEU A 38 6.57 -12.11 -6.10
C LEU A 38 5.32 -11.79 -6.93
N ALA A 39 4.41 -10.96 -6.41
CA ALA A 39 3.24 -10.51 -7.16
C ALA A 39 3.66 -9.75 -8.44
N LEU A 40 4.68 -8.88 -8.37
CA LEU A 40 5.21 -8.20 -9.55
C LEU A 40 5.67 -9.20 -10.60
N VAL A 41 6.44 -10.23 -10.23
CA VAL A 41 6.90 -11.25 -11.19
C VAL A 41 5.72 -12.06 -11.74
N LEU A 42 4.80 -12.51 -10.89
CA LEU A 42 3.62 -13.30 -11.29
C LEU A 42 2.72 -12.54 -12.27
N LEU A 43 2.46 -11.25 -12.01
CA LEU A 43 1.54 -10.43 -12.80
C LEU A 43 2.19 -9.80 -14.05
N SER A 44 3.52 -9.69 -14.10
CA SER A 44 4.24 -9.14 -15.26
C SER A 44 4.79 -10.22 -16.20
N TYR A 45 5.01 -11.44 -15.72
CA TYR A 45 5.47 -12.53 -16.56
C TYR A 45 4.40 -12.91 -17.58
N GLY A 46 4.79 -13.04 -18.85
CA GLY A 46 3.86 -13.23 -19.97
C GLY A 46 3.21 -11.94 -20.49
N ARG A 47 3.19 -10.84 -19.69
CA ARG A 47 2.77 -9.51 -20.16
C ARG A 47 3.92 -8.68 -20.71
N TRP A 48 5.13 -8.84 -20.18
CA TRP A 48 6.33 -8.14 -20.63
C TRP A 48 7.41 -9.13 -21.09
N GLN A 49 8.20 -8.73 -22.10
CA GLN A 49 9.27 -9.55 -22.67
C GLN A 49 10.53 -9.51 -21.80
N TYR A 50 10.62 -10.41 -20.82
CA TYR A 50 11.88 -10.67 -20.09
C TYR A 50 12.00 -12.15 -19.66
N PRO A 51 13.24 -12.69 -19.56
CA PRO A 51 13.47 -14.02 -19.02
C PRO A 51 13.00 -14.16 -17.55
N LEU A 52 12.25 -15.22 -17.24
CA LEU A 52 11.73 -15.49 -15.90
C LEU A 52 12.82 -15.47 -14.83
N ILE A 53 14.02 -15.96 -15.16
CA ILE A 53 15.17 -16.00 -14.25
C ILE A 53 15.51 -14.63 -13.67
N TYR A 54 15.43 -13.55 -14.47
CA TYR A 54 15.73 -12.21 -13.97
C TYR A 54 14.65 -11.70 -13.01
N GLY A 55 13.38 -12.02 -13.27
CA GLY A 55 12.29 -11.75 -12.33
C GLY A 55 12.50 -12.47 -11.00
N LEU A 56 12.87 -13.75 -11.04
CA LEU A 56 13.14 -14.53 -9.83
C LEU A 56 14.35 -14.00 -9.04
N ILE A 57 15.45 -13.66 -9.72
CA ILE A 57 16.62 -13.03 -9.07
C ILE A 57 16.19 -11.73 -8.39
N PHE A 58 15.45 -10.87 -9.09
CA PHE A 58 14.93 -9.63 -8.52
C PHE A 58 14.10 -9.88 -7.26
N ALA A 59 13.17 -10.85 -7.31
CA ALA A 59 12.30 -11.13 -6.18
C ALA A 59 13.05 -11.70 -4.97
N VAL A 60 14.00 -12.61 -5.20
CA VAL A 60 14.85 -13.19 -4.14
C VAL A 60 15.74 -12.11 -3.52
N CYS A 61 16.35 -11.24 -4.33
CA CYS A 61 17.21 -10.17 -3.82
C CYS A 61 16.40 -9.18 -2.97
N TRP A 62 15.24 -8.73 -3.45
CA TRP A 62 14.37 -7.83 -2.69
C TRP A 62 13.91 -8.46 -1.38
N CYS A 63 13.39 -9.68 -1.44
CA CYS A 63 12.91 -10.41 -0.27
C CYS A 63 14.02 -10.59 0.76
N SER A 64 15.21 -11.02 0.33
CA SER A 64 16.38 -11.20 1.20
C SER A 64 16.82 -9.89 1.86
N LEU A 65 16.91 -8.80 1.09
CA LEU A 65 17.30 -7.48 1.60
C LEU A 65 16.36 -7.00 2.71
N VAL A 66 15.05 -7.11 2.50
CA VAL A 66 14.05 -6.71 3.50
C VAL A 66 14.11 -7.64 4.71
N CYS A 67 14.18 -8.96 4.52
CA CYS A 67 14.27 -9.92 5.62
C CYS A 67 15.53 -9.69 6.49
N PHE A 68 16.69 -9.51 5.88
CA PHE A 68 17.93 -9.25 6.60
C PHE A 68 17.91 -7.92 7.34
N SER A 69 17.29 -6.87 6.78
CA SER A 69 17.13 -5.59 7.48
C SER A 69 16.40 -5.72 8.83
N ARG A 70 15.41 -6.62 8.93
CA ARG A 70 14.61 -6.80 10.15
C ARG A 70 15.36 -7.53 11.25
N ILE A 71 16.21 -8.48 10.85
CA ILE A 71 17.13 -9.18 11.75
C ILE A 71 18.22 -8.20 12.21
N TYR A 72 18.83 -7.47 11.26
CA TYR A 72 19.87 -6.48 11.53
C TYR A 72 19.43 -5.38 12.52
N MET A 73 18.20 -4.87 12.38
CA MET A 73 17.65 -3.86 13.31
C MET A 73 17.24 -4.42 14.68
N GLY A 74 17.34 -5.74 14.90
CA GLY A 74 16.95 -6.40 16.15
C GLY A 74 15.44 -6.44 16.40
N MET A 75 14.63 -6.22 15.35
CA MET A 75 13.19 -6.10 15.47
C MET A 75 12.45 -7.42 15.33
N HIS A 76 13.05 -8.41 14.67
CA HIS A 76 12.44 -9.72 14.45
C HIS A 76 13.49 -10.83 14.59
N SER A 77 13.07 -11.98 15.10
CA SER A 77 13.85 -13.21 15.07
C SER A 77 13.82 -13.85 13.68
N ILE A 78 14.71 -14.82 13.44
CA ILE A 78 14.71 -15.62 12.21
C ILE A 78 13.36 -16.34 12.02
N LEU A 79 12.77 -16.84 13.12
CA LEU A 79 11.47 -17.50 13.07
C LEU A 79 10.34 -16.54 12.63
N ASP A 80 10.32 -15.31 13.17
CA ASP A 80 9.33 -14.30 12.79
C ASP A 80 9.37 -13.99 11.29
N VAL A 81 10.58 -13.98 10.72
CA VAL A 81 10.83 -13.77 9.29
C VAL A 81 10.36 -14.97 8.47
N ILE A 82 10.75 -16.20 8.85
CA ILE A 82 10.33 -17.42 8.14
C ILE A 82 8.80 -17.52 8.09
N VAL A 83 8.13 -17.33 9.23
CA VAL A 83 6.67 -17.35 9.30
C VAL A 83 6.07 -16.25 8.42
N GLY A 84 6.65 -15.05 8.42
CA GLY A 84 6.21 -13.95 7.56
C GLY A 84 6.30 -14.29 6.06
N VAL A 85 7.42 -14.88 5.62
CA VAL A 85 7.62 -15.32 4.23
C VAL A 85 6.59 -16.40 3.85
N LEU A 86 6.45 -17.44 4.67
CA LEU A 86 5.51 -18.54 4.41
C LEU A 86 4.06 -18.05 4.37
N TYR A 87 3.70 -17.12 5.26
CA TYR A 87 2.36 -16.55 5.29
C TYR A 87 2.07 -15.66 4.07
N ALA A 88 3.04 -14.90 3.58
CA ALA A 88 2.90 -14.16 2.32
C ALA A 88 2.74 -15.09 1.11
N ILE A 89 3.50 -16.20 1.04
CA ILE A 89 3.33 -17.22 -0.01
C ILE A 89 1.93 -17.83 0.06
N LEU A 90 1.44 -18.17 1.26
CA LEU A 90 0.08 -18.68 1.43
C LEU A 90 -0.98 -17.70 0.92
N ILE A 91 -0.86 -16.41 1.26
CA ILE A 91 -1.76 -15.37 0.75
C ILE A 91 -1.72 -15.34 -0.79
N LEU A 92 -0.53 -15.32 -1.40
CA LEU A 92 -0.43 -15.32 -2.86
C LEU A 92 -1.06 -16.56 -3.49
N VAL A 93 -0.80 -17.76 -2.97
CA VAL A 93 -1.36 -19.01 -3.50
C VAL A 93 -2.90 -19.01 -3.41
N VAL A 94 -3.46 -18.49 -2.31
CA VAL A 94 -4.91 -18.45 -2.11
C VAL A 94 -5.58 -17.40 -2.98
N PHE A 95 -4.99 -16.20 -3.11
CA PHE A 95 -5.60 -15.08 -3.82
C PHE A 95 -5.28 -15.05 -5.33
N HIS A 96 -4.19 -15.67 -5.78
CA HIS A 96 -3.79 -15.67 -7.19
C HIS A 96 -4.88 -16.20 -8.13
N PRO A 97 -5.58 -17.32 -7.86
CA PRO A 97 -6.66 -17.79 -8.73
C PRO A 97 -7.86 -16.82 -8.82
N ALA A 98 -8.02 -15.93 -7.84
CA ALA A 98 -9.14 -14.99 -7.76
C ALA A 98 -8.74 -13.57 -8.18
N VAL A 99 -7.48 -13.30 -8.51
CA VAL A 99 -6.98 -11.93 -8.72
C VAL A 99 -7.69 -11.25 -9.88
N ASP A 100 -7.83 -11.93 -11.02
CA ASP A 100 -8.51 -11.38 -12.20
C ASP A 100 -9.99 -11.16 -11.94
N LEU A 101 -10.64 -12.06 -11.19
CA LEU A 101 -12.05 -11.91 -10.82
C LEU A 101 -12.26 -10.67 -9.94
N ILE A 102 -11.40 -10.47 -8.94
CA ILE A 102 -11.44 -9.32 -8.04
C ILE A 102 -11.16 -8.03 -8.81
N ASP A 103 -10.18 -8.04 -9.70
CA ASP A 103 -9.81 -6.85 -10.48
C ASP A 103 -10.94 -6.46 -11.46
N ASN A 104 -11.48 -7.42 -12.21
CA ASN A 104 -12.63 -7.19 -13.09
C ASN A 104 -13.84 -6.67 -12.32
N PHE A 105 -14.13 -7.22 -11.14
CA PHE A 105 -15.20 -6.70 -10.27
C PHE A 105 -14.94 -5.25 -9.86
N ASN A 106 -13.73 -4.94 -9.38
CA ASN A 106 -13.36 -3.60 -8.94
C ASN A 106 -13.48 -2.57 -10.06
N LEU A 107 -13.07 -2.93 -11.29
CA LEU A 107 -13.06 -2.03 -12.44
C LEU A 107 -14.44 -1.84 -13.07
N THR A 108 -15.22 -2.91 -13.24
CA THR A 108 -16.40 -2.88 -14.12
C THR A 108 -17.74 -2.75 -13.39
N TYR A 109 -17.82 -3.23 -12.13
CA TYR A 109 -19.11 -3.29 -11.46
C TYR A 109 -19.52 -1.93 -10.90
N LYS A 110 -20.71 -1.44 -11.29
CA LYS A 110 -21.22 -0.09 -10.96
C LYS A 110 -21.16 0.28 -9.47
N TYR A 111 -21.39 -0.67 -8.58
CA TYR A 111 -21.40 -0.44 -7.13
C TYR A 111 -20.10 -0.89 -6.44
N ALA A 112 -19.06 -1.29 -7.19
CA ALA A 112 -17.80 -1.73 -6.63
C ALA A 112 -17.15 -0.68 -5.73
N PRO A 113 -17.06 0.63 -6.08
CA PRO A 113 -16.48 1.63 -5.19
C PRO A 113 -17.15 1.69 -3.81
N LEU A 114 -18.47 1.61 -3.77
CA LEU A 114 -19.23 1.61 -2.50
C LEU A 114 -18.93 0.35 -1.69
N ILE A 115 -18.96 -0.82 -2.32
CA ILE A 115 -18.68 -2.11 -1.66
C ILE A 115 -17.25 -2.13 -1.11
N ILE A 116 -16.27 -1.67 -1.89
CA ILE A 116 -14.86 -1.62 -1.51
C ILE A 116 -14.64 -0.70 -0.32
N ILE A 117 -15.20 0.52 -0.36
CA ILE A 117 -15.10 1.47 0.75
C ILE A 117 -15.76 0.88 2.00
N SER A 118 -16.96 0.30 1.88
CA SER A 118 -17.66 -0.32 3.01
C SER A 118 -16.89 -1.50 3.59
N LEU A 119 -16.33 -2.38 2.75
CA LEU A 119 -15.53 -3.52 3.16
C LEU A 119 -14.26 -3.08 3.91
N HIS A 120 -13.49 -2.14 3.35
CA HIS A 120 -12.27 -1.65 3.98
C HIS A 120 -12.56 -0.90 5.29
N LEU A 121 -13.64 -0.14 5.35
CA LEU A 121 -14.09 0.50 6.58
C LEU A 121 -14.49 -0.52 7.64
N ALA A 122 -15.25 -1.55 7.27
CA ALA A 122 -15.65 -2.62 8.18
C ALA A 122 -14.42 -3.35 8.73
N LEU A 123 -13.48 -3.74 7.87
CA LEU A 123 -12.21 -4.36 8.28
C LEU A 123 -11.41 -3.46 9.23
N GLY A 124 -11.40 -2.15 8.98
CA GLY A 124 -10.78 -1.17 9.88
C GLY A 124 -11.43 -1.19 11.26
N ILE A 125 -12.76 -1.06 11.32
CA ILE A 125 -13.53 -1.08 12.58
C ILE A 125 -13.26 -2.38 13.35
N PHE A 126 -13.37 -3.54 12.69
CA PHE A 126 -13.07 -4.83 13.32
C PHE A 126 -11.63 -4.89 13.86
N SER A 127 -10.65 -4.42 13.09
CA SER A 127 -9.25 -4.40 13.52
C SER A 127 -9.01 -3.50 14.75
N PHE A 128 -9.80 -2.43 14.90
CA PHE A 128 -9.67 -1.49 16.03
C PHE A 128 -10.37 -1.95 17.31
N THR A 129 -11.20 -2.99 17.25
CA THR A 129 -11.83 -3.59 18.44
C THR A 129 -10.88 -4.50 19.26
N LEU A 130 -9.66 -4.78 18.78
CA LEU A 130 -8.71 -5.69 19.45
C LEU A 130 -7.86 -4.98 20.53
N ASP A 131 -7.97 -5.44 21.78
CA ASP A 131 -7.82 -4.76 23.09
C ASP A 131 -6.61 -3.87 23.49
N THR A 132 -5.68 -3.44 22.64
CA THR A 132 -4.59 -2.53 23.10
C THR A 132 -4.21 -1.46 22.08
N TRP A 133 -3.93 -0.25 22.56
CA TRP A 133 -3.38 0.85 21.75
C TRP A 133 -2.01 0.48 21.18
N SER A 134 -1.85 0.59 19.86
CA SER A 134 -0.60 0.38 19.13
C SER A 134 -0.51 1.27 17.89
N THR A 135 0.70 1.62 17.49
CA THR A 135 1.01 2.35 16.25
C THR A 135 0.42 1.66 15.01
N SER A 136 0.40 0.31 15.02
CA SER A 136 -0.17 -0.52 13.95
C SER A 136 -1.63 -0.23 13.59
N ARG A 137 -2.45 0.33 14.49
CA ARG A 137 -3.84 0.69 14.16
C ARG A 137 -3.92 1.85 13.16
N GLY A 138 -3.12 2.89 13.39
CA GLY A 138 -3.03 4.01 12.46
C GLY A 138 -2.49 3.57 11.09
N ASP A 139 -1.54 2.64 11.10
CA ASP A 139 -0.96 2.10 9.86
C ASP A 139 -1.97 1.21 9.12
N THR A 140 -2.78 0.45 9.85
CA THR A 140 -3.90 -0.33 9.29
C THR A 140 -4.94 0.59 8.63
N ALA A 141 -5.35 1.67 9.30
CA ALA A 141 -6.27 2.66 8.72
C ALA A 141 -5.71 3.27 7.42
N GLN A 142 -4.41 3.56 7.42
CA GLN A 142 -3.70 4.09 6.27
C GLN A 142 -3.64 3.09 5.10
N ILE A 143 -3.30 1.83 5.36
CA ILE A 143 -3.25 0.76 4.35
C ILE A 143 -4.64 0.53 3.74
N LEU A 144 -5.66 0.39 4.59
CA LEU A 144 -7.03 0.16 4.14
C LEU A 144 -7.58 1.36 3.34
N GLY A 145 -7.31 2.58 3.82
CA GLY A 145 -7.66 3.80 3.11
C GLY A 145 -7.00 3.85 1.73
N CYS A 146 -5.68 3.66 1.68
CA CYS A 146 -4.92 3.64 0.42
C CYS A 146 -5.46 2.59 -0.57
N GLY A 147 -5.72 1.36 -0.11
CA GLY A 147 -6.29 0.29 -0.94
C GLY A 147 -7.67 0.65 -1.52
N ALA A 148 -8.57 1.18 -0.68
CA ALA A 148 -9.89 1.64 -1.14
C ALA A 148 -9.76 2.78 -2.16
N GLY A 149 -8.86 3.73 -1.90
CA GLY A 149 -8.56 4.85 -2.80
C GLY A 149 -8.03 4.41 -4.16
N ILE A 150 -7.06 3.49 -4.16
CA ILE A 150 -6.49 2.89 -5.38
C ILE A 150 -7.60 2.24 -6.20
N ALA A 151 -8.41 1.37 -5.59
CA ALA A 151 -9.44 0.65 -6.32
C ALA A 151 -10.55 1.57 -6.85
N CYS A 152 -10.97 2.58 -6.07
CA CYS A 152 -11.92 3.59 -6.54
C CYS A 152 -11.33 4.44 -7.68
N GLY A 153 -10.04 4.79 -7.58
CA GLY A 153 -9.33 5.54 -8.62
C GLY A 153 -9.21 4.75 -9.92
N SER A 154 -8.88 3.46 -9.82
CA SER A 154 -8.85 2.53 -10.95
C SER A 154 -10.23 2.36 -11.59
N HIS A 155 -11.30 2.26 -10.80
CA HIS A 155 -12.68 2.21 -11.31
C HIS A 155 -13.04 3.47 -12.12
N VAL A 156 -12.76 4.66 -11.57
CA VAL A 156 -13.03 5.93 -12.28
C VAL A 156 -12.16 6.06 -13.53
N ASN A 157 -10.91 5.65 -13.45
CA ASN A 157 -9.98 5.64 -14.58
C ASN A 157 -10.50 4.73 -15.72
N TYR A 158 -10.98 3.52 -15.38
CA TYR A 158 -11.61 2.60 -16.32
C TYR A 158 -12.89 3.17 -16.94
N MET A 159 -13.79 3.72 -16.11
CA MET A 159 -15.04 4.35 -16.56
C MET A 159 -14.84 5.51 -17.54
N LEU A 160 -13.72 6.23 -17.42
CA LEU A 160 -13.37 7.35 -18.30
C LEU A 160 -12.46 6.92 -19.48
N GLY A 161 -12.09 5.65 -19.57
CA GLY A 161 -11.25 5.11 -20.65
C GLY A 161 -9.84 5.71 -20.69
N LEU A 162 -9.30 6.16 -19.55
CA LEU A 162 -7.99 6.86 -19.52
C LEU A 162 -6.80 5.90 -19.57
N THR A 163 -6.97 4.67 -19.06
CA THR A 163 -5.99 3.59 -19.17
C THR A 163 -6.69 2.35 -19.73
N VAL A 164 -6.41 2.06 -20.99
CA VAL A 164 -6.99 0.92 -21.70
C VAL A 164 -5.98 -0.21 -21.66
N ASP A 165 -6.44 -1.40 -21.23
CA ASP A 165 -5.61 -2.59 -21.27
C ASP A 165 -5.18 -2.91 -22.72
N PRO A 166 -3.90 -3.27 -22.94
CA PRO A 166 -3.46 -3.73 -24.26
C PRO A 166 -4.23 -4.98 -24.67
N SER A 167 -4.49 -5.14 -25.98
CA SER A 167 -5.12 -6.35 -26.50
C SER A 167 -4.24 -7.58 -26.24
N PRO A 168 -4.82 -8.79 -26.10
CA PRO A 168 -4.04 -10.02 -25.91
C PRO A 168 -2.99 -10.25 -27.00
N ASP A 169 -3.29 -9.85 -28.24
CA ASP A 169 -2.38 -9.98 -29.39
C ASP A 169 -1.16 -9.04 -29.32
N ALA A 170 -1.23 -7.98 -28.51
CA ALA A 170 -0.11 -7.06 -28.29
C ALA A 170 0.88 -7.57 -27.23
N LEU A 171 0.58 -8.69 -26.56
CA LEU A 171 1.42 -9.29 -25.53
C LEU A 171 2.32 -10.39 -26.11
N PRO A 172 3.53 -10.59 -25.57
CA PRO A 172 4.17 -9.79 -24.51
C PRO A 172 4.73 -8.45 -25.04
N LEU A 173 4.60 -7.40 -24.23
CA LEU A 173 5.11 -6.05 -24.52
C LEU A 173 6.64 -6.03 -24.54
N ALA A 174 7.22 -5.52 -25.63
CA ALA A 174 8.65 -5.28 -25.74
C ALA A 174 9.06 -4.02 -24.97
N PHE A 175 10.24 -4.06 -24.34
CA PHE A 175 10.82 -2.86 -23.75
C PHE A 175 11.21 -1.87 -24.84
N SER A 176 10.78 -0.62 -24.69
CA SER A 176 11.29 0.46 -25.53
C SER A 176 12.79 0.67 -25.27
N PRO A 177 13.59 0.99 -26.30
CA PRO A 177 15.00 1.26 -26.13
C PRO A 177 15.20 2.41 -25.13
N PHE A 178 16.20 2.26 -24.27
CA PHE A 178 16.52 3.30 -23.30
C PHE A 178 16.99 4.56 -24.03
N THR A 179 16.21 5.63 -23.92
CA THR A 179 16.50 6.93 -24.50
C THR A 179 16.56 7.99 -23.41
N VAL A 180 17.38 9.03 -23.62
CA VAL A 180 17.49 10.17 -22.71
C VAL A 180 16.13 10.85 -22.51
N THR A 181 15.30 10.87 -23.57
CA THR A 181 13.93 11.41 -23.52
C THR A 181 13.01 10.57 -22.66
N LEU A 182 13.05 9.23 -22.78
CA LEU A 182 12.29 8.32 -21.91
C LEU A 182 12.71 8.49 -20.44
N PHE A 183 14.01 8.53 -20.19
CA PHE A 183 14.55 8.74 -18.84
C PHE A 183 14.11 10.10 -18.27
N GLY A 184 14.26 11.18 -19.04
CA GLY A 184 13.81 12.52 -18.65
C GLY A 184 12.31 12.59 -18.35
N LYS A 185 11.47 11.96 -19.21
CA LYS A 185 10.03 11.83 -18.97
C LYS A 185 9.73 11.06 -17.68
N ALA A 186 10.42 9.95 -17.42
CA ALA A 186 10.23 9.16 -16.22
C ALA A 186 10.58 9.94 -14.94
N ILE A 187 11.70 10.67 -14.93
CA ILE A 187 12.09 11.55 -13.81
C ILE A 187 11.07 12.66 -13.62
N LEU A 188 10.61 13.31 -14.69
CA LEU A 188 9.64 14.39 -14.59
C LEU A 188 8.28 13.90 -14.06
N ARG A 189 7.81 12.72 -14.52
CA ARG A 189 6.62 12.05 -13.96
C ARG A 189 6.81 11.75 -12.48
N LEU A 190 7.96 11.22 -12.08
CA LEU A 190 8.24 10.94 -10.68
C LEU A 190 8.17 12.21 -9.82
N LEU A 191 8.86 13.27 -10.24
CA LEU A 191 8.92 14.52 -9.49
C LEU A 191 7.54 15.19 -9.38
N ILE A 192 6.85 15.39 -10.50
CA ILE A 192 5.51 16.00 -10.51
C ILE A 192 4.53 15.12 -9.74
N GLY A 193 4.54 13.80 -9.97
CA GLY A 193 3.68 12.86 -9.27
C GLY A 193 3.86 12.91 -7.76
N VAL A 194 5.10 12.87 -7.27
CA VAL A 194 5.40 12.98 -5.83
C VAL A 194 4.92 14.31 -5.27
N VAL A 195 5.18 15.43 -5.96
CA VAL A 195 4.70 16.75 -5.53
C VAL A 195 3.18 16.77 -5.42
N CYS A 196 2.46 16.29 -6.44
CA CYS A 196 1.00 16.20 -6.41
C CYS A 196 0.49 15.36 -5.24
N LEU A 197 1.05 14.17 -5.01
CA LEU A 197 0.63 13.31 -3.90
C LEU A 197 0.91 13.93 -2.53
N LEU A 198 2.03 14.64 -2.37
CA LEU A 198 2.35 15.37 -1.14
C LEU A 198 1.39 16.54 -0.92
N LEU A 199 1.05 17.27 -1.97
CA LEU A 199 0.04 18.34 -1.91
C LEU A 199 -1.33 17.78 -1.54
N THR A 200 -1.78 16.68 -2.16
CA THR A 200 -3.02 15.98 -1.77
C THR A 200 -2.98 15.60 -0.30
N LYS A 201 -1.89 15.01 0.18
CA LYS A 201 -1.74 14.63 1.59
C LYS A 201 -1.86 15.85 2.52
N ILE A 202 -1.20 16.96 2.20
CA ILE A 202 -1.23 18.19 3.02
C ILE A 202 -2.63 18.81 3.02
N ALA A 203 -3.26 18.93 1.85
CA ALA A 203 -4.59 19.49 1.70
C ALA A 203 -5.62 18.65 2.46
N MET A 204 -5.63 17.33 2.23
CA MET A 204 -6.58 16.43 2.89
C MET A 204 -6.36 16.42 4.41
N LYS A 205 -5.12 16.42 4.90
CA LYS A 205 -4.83 16.53 6.33
C LYS A 205 -5.44 17.79 6.96
N LYS A 206 -5.36 18.93 6.27
CA LYS A 206 -5.95 20.21 6.73
C LYS A 206 -7.47 20.19 6.74
N VAL A 207 -8.10 19.37 5.89
CA VAL A 207 -9.56 19.25 5.79
C VAL A 207 -10.11 18.20 6.76
N THR A 208 -9.53 17.00 6.78
CA THR A 208 -10.11 15.85 7.48
C THR A 208 -9.95 15.92 8.98
N ILE A 209 -8.86 16.51 9.49
CA ILE A 209 -8.65 16.61 10.95
C ILE A 209 -9.71 17.52 11.60
N PRO A 210 -9.92 18.78 11.13
CA PRO A 210 -10.98 19.61 11.68
C PRO A 210 -12.38 19.01 11.52
N LEU A 211 -12.63 18.32 10.39
CA LEU A 211 -13.90 17.65 10.16
C LEU A 211 -14.14 16.52 11.18
N ALA A 212 -13.12 15.70 11.45
CA ALA A 212 -13.21 14.65 12.46
C ALA A 212 -13.38 15.24 13.87
N CYS A 213 -12.61 16.29 14.22
CA CYS A 213 -12.81 17.02 15.48
C CYS A 213 -14.27 17.49 15.64
N LYS A 214 -14.85 18.08 14.59
CA LYS A 214 -16.23 18.58 14.61
C LYS A 214 -17.25 17.46 14.72
N LEU A 215 -17.06 16.35 14.00
CA LEU A 215 -17.96 15.21 13.99
C LEU A 215 -18.03 14.50 15.35
N PHE A 216 -16.89 14.42 16.05
CA PHE A 216 -16.79 13.76 17.36
C PHE A 216 -16.81 14.72 18.55
N CYS A 217 -17.12 16.00 18.32
CA CYS A 217 -17.17 17.04 19.36
C CYS A 217 -15.87 17.15 20.20
N ILE A 218 -14.71 17.01 19.54
CA ILE A 218 -13.38 17.11 20.17
C ILE A 218 -12.81 18.51 19.97
N PRO A 219 -12.31 19.20 21.01
CA PRO A 219 -11.64 20.49 20.88
C PRO A 219 -10.43 20.40 19.93
N CYS A 220 -10.39 21.27 18.94
CA CYS A 220 -9.37 21.23 17.88
C CYS A 220 -8.30 22.33 18.03
N ASP A 221 -8.24 23.00 19.19
CA ASP A 221 -7.29 24.10 19.48
C ASP A 221 -5.84 23.62 19.39
N ASN A 222 -5.58 22.38 19.78
CA ASN A 222 -4.29 21.72 19.63
C ASN A 222 -4.41 20.46 18.76
N ILE A 223 -4.13 20.61 17.46
CA ILE A 223 -4.14 19.53 16.48
C ILE A 223 -3.29 18.32 16.92
N ARG A 224 -2.18 18.54 17.62
CA ARG A 224 -1.33 17.43 18.09
C ARG A 224 -2.03 16.59 19.14
N GLN A 225 -2.76 17.22 20.06
CA GLN A 225 -3.55 16.51 21.08
C GLN A 225 -4.80 15.87 20.48
N ALA A 226 -5.51 16.56 19.57
CA ALA A 226 -6.67 15.99 18.88
C ALA A 226 -6.30 14.69 18.15
N ARG A 227 -5.14 14.63 17.50
CA ARG A 227 -4.61 13.43 16.83
C ARG A 227 -4.20 12.28 17.76
N GLN A 228 -4.14 12.49 19.07
CA GLN A 228 -3.94 11.39 20.01
C GLN A 228 -5.25 10.63 20.27
N ARG A 229 -6.40 11.20 19.90
CA ARG A 229 -7.71 10.55 19.98
C ARG A 229 -7.93 9.65 18.75
N MET A 230 -8.41 8.43 18.98
CA MET A 230 -8.67 7.43 17.93
C MET A 230 -9.73 7.90 16.92
N GLU A 231 -10.74 8.56 17.45
CA GLU A 231 -11.87 9.15 16.76
C GLU A 231 -11.40 10.18 15.72
N VAL A 232 -10.22 10.77 15.91
CA VAL A 232 -9.60 11.70 14.96
C VAL A 232 -8.55 11.00 14.10
N GLU A 233 -7.60 10.27 14.69
CA GLU A 233 -6.46 9.72 13.96
C GLU A 233 -6.88 8.68 12.90
N LEU A 234 -7.87 7.83 13.20
CA LEU A 234 -8.28 6.77 12.29
C LEU A 234 -9.03 7.31 11.06
N PRO A 235 -10.09 8.15 11.20
CA PRO A 235 -10.77 8.71 10.03
C PRO A 235 -9.87 9.63 9.23
N TYR A 236 -9.02 10.43 9.89
CA TYR A 236 -8.01 11.26 9.23
C TYR A 236 -7.11 10.42 8.34
N ARG A 237 -6.48 9.36 8.87
CA ARG A 237 -5.56 8.53 8.10
C ARG A 237 -6.27 7.80 6.97
N TYR A 238 -7.43 7.20 7.24
CA TYR A 238 -8.20 6.50 6.22
C TYR A 238 -8.55 7.40 5.05
N ILE A 239 -9.16 8.57 5.31
CA ILE A 239 -9.60 9.48 4.24
C ILE A 239 -8.42 10.13 3.53
N THR A 240 -7.41 10.60 4.28
CA THR A 240 -6.24 11.26 3.68
C THR A 240 -5.49 10.33 2.74
N TYR A 241 -5.18 9.11 3.18
CA TYR A 241 -4.43 8.17 2.35
C TYR A 241 -5.30 7.50 1.29
N GLY A 242 -6.61 7.38 1.50
CA GLY A 242 -7.53 7.02 0.43
C GLY A 242 -7.55 8.05 -0.70
N MET A 243 -7.55 9.35 -0.37
CA MET A 243 -7.42 10.37 -1.40
C MET A 243 -6.04 10.38 -2.07
N VAL A 244 -4.95 10.06 -1.34
CA VAL A 244 -3.63 9.87 -1.95
C VAL A 244 -3.64 8.70 -2.95
N GLY A 245 -4.22 7.55 -2.57
CA GLY A 245 -4.35 6.39 -3.46
C GLY A 245 -5.24 6.66 -4.68
N PHE A 246 -6.35 7.37 -4.49
CA PHE A 246 -7.23 7.83 -5.56
C PHE A 246 -6.51 8.80 -6.50
N SER A 247 -5.77 9.77 -5.94
CA SER A 247 -4.99 10.71 -6.74
C SER A 247 -3.91 10.01 -7.56
N LEU A 248 -3.26 8.98 -7.01
CA LEU A 248 -2.26 8.19 -7.71
C LEU A 248 -2.84 7.49 -8.95
N MET A 249 -4.02 6.86 -8.82
CA MET A 249 -4.62 6.08 -9.92
C MET A 249 -5.44 6.91 -10.91
N PHE A 250 -5.93 8.09 -10.52
CA PHE A 250 -6.79 8.91 -11.37
C PHE A 250 -6.25 10.32 -11.61
N PHE A 251 -6.11 11.14 -10.56
CA PHE A 251 -5.78 12.56 -10.71
C PHE A 251 -4.42 12.81 -11.38
N VAL A 252 -3.38 12.08 -10.96
CA VAL A 252 -2.02 12.24 -11.48
C VAL A 252 -1.93 11.79 -12.95
N PRO A 253 -2.46 10.62 -13.36
CA PRO A 253 -2.57 10.25 -14.77
C PRO A 253 -3.33 11.28 -15.63
N CYS A 254 -4.47 11.81 -15.15
CA CYS A 254 -5.19 12.87 -15.83
C CYS A 254 -4.32 14.12 -16.03
N LEU A 255 -3.59 14.54 -15.00
CA LEU A 255 -2.69 15.68 -15.07
C LEU A 255 -1.58 15.46 -16.11
N PHE A 256 -1.01 14.25 -16.16
CA PHE A 256 -0.01 13.90 -17.16
C PHE A 256 -0.57 13.92 -18.57
N LEU A 257 -1.80 13.44 -18.78
CA LEU A 257 -2.47 13.53 -20.07
C LEU A 257 -2.65 15.00 -20.50
N LEU A 258 -3.10 15.87 -19.59
CA LEU A 258 -3.32 17.30 -19.88
C LEU A 258 -2.03 18.06 -20.20
N ILE A 259 -0.91 17.70 -19.58
CA ILE A 259 0.39 18.37 -19.78
C ILE A 259 1.21 17.69 -20.91
N GLY A 260 0.69 16.63 -21.55
CA GLY A 260 1.41 15.91 -22.61
C GLY A 260 2.57 15.04 -22.11
N LEU A 261 2.48 14.62 -20.84
CA LEU A 261 3.43 13.75 -20.15
C LEU A 261 2.96 12.30 -20.05
N SER A 262 1.78 11.93 -20.55
CA SER A 262 1.24 10.55 -20.58
C SER A 262 2.10 9.57 -21.38
#